data_AF-A0A2E0LD58-F1
#
_entry.id   AF-A0A2E0LD58-F1
#
_cell.length_a   1.000
_cell.length_b   1.000
_cell.length_c   1.000
_cell.angle_alpha   90.00
_cell.angle_beta   90.00
_cell.angle_gamma   90.00
#
_symmetry.space_group_name_H-M   'P 1'
#
loop_
_entity.id
_entity.type
_entity.pdbx_description
1 polymer ?
#
loop_
_entity_poly.entity_id
_entity_poly.type
_entity_poly.pdbx_seq_one_letter_code
_entity_poly.pdbx_strand_id
1 'polypeptide(L)' 'MIYCRTGSRSATIVKMLEDNYSFDNVYNLDGGIMRWREDVDKTLKEY' A
#
# COMPACT_ATOMS: atom_id res chain seq x y z
N MET A 1 3.28 7.56 1.15
CA MET A 1 2.32 6.46 0.88
C MET A 1 3.02 5.40 0.04
N ILE A 2 2.94 4.14 0.46
CA ILE A 2 3.55 2.99 -0.21
C ILE A 2 2.45 1.97 -0.50
N TYR A 3 2.42 1.40 -1.70
CA TYR A 3 1.45 0.38 -2.07
C TYR A 3 2.10 -0.71 -2.93
N CYS A 4 1.54 -1.90 -2.85
CA CYS A 4 1.82 -2.98 -3.80
C CYS A 4 0.51 -3.50 -4.42
N ARG A 5 0.57 -4.57 -5.21
CA ARG A 5 -0.61 -5.18 -5.86
C ARG A 5 -1.75 -5.41 -4.86
N THR A 6 -1.47 -6.09 -3.74
CA THR A 6 -2.46 -6.53 -2.74
C THR A 6 -2.26 -5.93 -1.34
N GLY A 7 -1.36 -4.94 -1.19
CA GLY A 7 -1.04 -4.31 0.11
C GLY A 7 -0.13 -5.10 1.07
N SER A 8 0.12 -6.40 0.86
CA SER A 8 0.90 -7.23 1.81
C SER A 8 2.38 -6.86 1.91
N ARG A 9 3.04 -6.62 0.77
CA ARG A 9 4.48 -6.29 0.75
C ARG A 9 4.75 -4.87 1.26
N SER A 10 3.87 -3.94 0.90
CA SER A 10 3.95 -2.56 1.36
C SER A 10 3.72 -2.44 2.88
N ALA A 11 2.88 -3.31 3.47
CA ALA A 11 2.73 -3.39 4.92
C ALA A 11 4.05 -3.73 5.64
N THR A 12 4.80 -4.72 5.13
CA THR A 12 6.11 -5.09 5.70
C THR A 12 7.11 -3.94 5.61
N ILE A 13 7.14 -3.21 4.50
CA ILE A 13 8.04 -2.06 4.31
C ILE A 13 7.66 -0.91 5.23
N VAL A 14 6.38 -0.56 5.33
CA VAL A 14 5.89 0.50 6.23
C VAL A 14 6.29 0.18 7.67
N LYS A 15 6.04 -1.04 8.13
CA LYS A 15 6.45 -1.48 9.46
C LYS A 15 7.96 -1.40 9.69
N MET A 16 8.77 -1.82 8.72
CA MET A 16 10.23 -1.69 8.80
C MET A 16 10.68 -0.22 8.91
N LEU A 17 10.03 0.69 8.18
CA LEU A 17 10.34 2.12 8.21
C LEU A 17 9.95 2.75 9.55
N GLU A 18 8.79 2.39 10.09
CA GLU A 18 8.33 2.81 11.42
C GLU A 18 9.29 2.30 12.50
N ASP A 19 9.56 0.99 12.52
CA ASP A 19 10.33 0.31 13.58
C ASP A 19 11.82 0.72 13.57
N ASN A 20 12.46 0.78 12.40
CA ASN A 20 13.92 0.92 12.31
C ASN A 20 14.40 2.33 12.04
N TYR A 21 13.54 3.19 11.49
CA TYR A 21 13.93 4.52 11.02
C TYR A 21 13.07 5.63 11.60
N SER A 22 12.15 5.33 12.53
CA SER A 22 11.30 6.30 13.22
C SER A 22 10.48 7.18 12.28
N PHE A 23 10.06 6.62 11.14
CA PHE A 23 9.06 7.29 10.30
C PHE A 23 7.69 7.19 10.95
N ASP A 24 6.94 8.30 11.00
CA ASP A 24 5.58 8.38 11.54
C ASP A 24 4.54 8.79 10.48
N ASN A 25 4.99 9.09 9.26
CA ASN A 25 4.20 9.60 8.15
C ASN A 25 4.18 8.67 6.93
N VAL A 26 4.48 7.38 7.15
CA VAL A 26 4.42 6.34 6.14
C VAL A 26 3.12 5.56 6.27
N TYR A 27 2.47 5.30 5.14
CA TYR A 27 1.16 4.67 5.11
C TYR A 27 1.11 3.58 4.06
N ASN A 28 0.51 2.44 4.42
CA ASN A 28 0.22 1.33 3.53
C ASN A 28 -1.18 1.51 2.90
N LEU A 29 -1.31 1.30 1.60
CA LEU A 29 -2.62 1.22 0.95
C LEU A 29 -3.24 -0.15 1.23
N ASP A 30 -4.28 -0.18 2.07
CA ASP A 30 -4.98 -1.43 2.41
C ASP A 30 -5.63 -2.06 1.17
N GLY A 31 -5.44 -3.37 0.99
CA GLY A 31 -5.83 -4.10 -0.23
C GLY A 31 -5.04 -3.73 -1.50
N GLY A 32 -4.09 -2.79 -1.41
CA GLY A 32 -3.24 -2.36 -2.52
C GLY A 32 -3.99 -1.72 -3.68
N ILE A 33 -3.33 -1.65 -4.84
CA ILE A 33 -3.91 -1.04 -6.04
C ILE A 33 -5.13 -1.81 -6.57
N MET A 34 -5.23 -3.11 -6.27
CA MET A 34 -6.37 -3.94 -6.69
C MET A 34 -7.66 -3.51 -6.02
N ARG A 35 -7.63 -3.30 -4.71
CA ARG A 35 -8.80 -2.79 -3.98
C ARG A 35 -9.15 -1.36 -4.37
N TRP A 36 -8.13 -0.52 -4.55
CA TRP A 36 -8.34 0.85 -5.05
C TRP A 36 -9.05 0.87 -6.41
N ARG A 37 -8.69 -0.06 -7.31
CA ARG A 37 -9.40 -0.19 -8.58
C ARG A 37 -10.89 -0.52 -8.39
N GLU A 38 -11.19 -1.42 -7.46
CA GLU A 38 -12.58 -1.87 -7.21
C GLU A 38 -13.42 -0.77 -6.54
N ASP A 39 -12.84 -0.11 -5.54
CA ASP A 39 -13.53 0.83 -4.66
C ASP A 39 -13.54 2.27 -5.19
N VAL A 40 -12.51 2.68 -5.95
CA VAL A 40 -12.28 4.09 -6.33
C VAL A 40 -12.22 4.30 -7.83
N ASP A 41 -11.31 3.62 -8.54
CA ASP A 41 -11.10 3.84 -9.98
C ASP A 41 -11.08 2.54 -10.78
N LYS A 42 -12.26 2.18 -11.30
CA LYS A 42 -12.48 0.97 -12.11
C LYS A 42 -11.84 1.04 -13.50
N THR A 43 -11.30 2.18 -13.91
CA THR A 43 -10.64 2.34 -15.21
C THR A 43 -9.19 1.86 -15.21
N LEU A 44 -8.61 1.69 -14.02
CA LEU A 44 -7.28 1.12 -13.86
C LEU A 44 -7.23 -0.31 -14.41
N LYS A 45 -6.32 -0.54 -15.36
CA LYS A 45 -6.12 -1.87 -15.96
C LYS A 45 -5.44 -2.82 -14.97
N GLU A 46 -5.97 -4.04 -14.90
CA GLU A 46 -5.27 -5.14 -14.24
C GLU A 46 -4.04 -5.56 -15.04
N TYR A 47 -3.02 -6.03 -14.32
CA TYR A 47 -1.85 -6.69 -14.87
C TYR A 47 -1.57 -8.00 -14.14
#